data_AF-A0A3G1KRN7-F1
#
_entry.id   AF-A0A3G1KRN7-F1
#
_cell.length_a   1.000
_cell.length_b   1.000
_cell.length_c   1.000
_cell.angle_alpha   90.00
_cell.angle_beta   90.00
_cell.angle_gamma   90.00
#
_symmetry.space_group_name_H-M   'P 1'
#
loop_
_entity.id
_entity.type
_entity.pdbx_description
1 polymer ?
#
loop_
_entity_poly.entity_id
_entity_poly.type
_entity_poly.pdbx_seq_one_letter_code
_entity_poly.pdbx_strand_id
1 'polypeptide(L)' 'MSDSYLRLIPIDPGYVPFQQAQSKAKELLLSLGQWNDGISSTCYEEVIFVDQGESFECITCPKCGAELDMGNLIQM' A
#
# COMPACT_ATOMS: atom_id res chain seq x y z
N MET A 1 -11.33 -2.72 -18.90
CA MET A 1 -10.25 -1.77 -18.60
C MET A 1 -9.91 -1.95 -17.14
N SER A 2 -8.64 -2.16 -16.81
CA SER A 2 -8.18 -2.33 -15.43
C SER A 2 -7.50 -1.04 -14.97
N ASP A 3 -7.86 -0.56 -13.79
CA ASP A 3 -7.21 0.59 -13.17
C ASP A 3 -6.11 0.09 -12.23
N SER A 4 -4.95 0.75 -12.26
CA SER A 4 -3.82 0.44 -11.38
C SER A 4 -3.80 1.44 -10.23
N TYR A 5 -3.83 0.93 -9.00
CA TYR A 5 -3.78 1.74 -7.79
C TYR A 5 -2.51 1.45 -6.98
N LEU A 6 -1.82 2.51 -6.55
CA LEU A 6 -0.81 2.40 -5.50
C LEU A 6 -1.51 2.49 -4.14
N ARG A 7 -1.38 1.44 -3.32
CA ARG A 7 -1.90 1.43 -1.94
C ARG A 7 -0.74 1.41 -0.95
N LEU A 8 -0.69 2.40 -0.06
CA LEU A 8 0.26 2.44 1.06
C LEU A 8 -0.44 1.94 2.32
N ILE A 9 -0.02 0.79 2.82
CA ILE A 9 -0.59 0.14 4.02
C ILE A 9 0.50 0.10 5.10
N PRO A 10 0.22 0.56 6.34
CA PRO A 10 1.17 0.44 7.44
C PRO A 10 1.56 -1.02 7.72
N ILE A 11 2.80 -1.23 8.15
CA ILE A 11 3.30 -2.56 8.55
C ILE A 11 2.54 -3.08 9.77
N ASP A 12 2.24 -2.19 10.72
CA ASP A 12 1.36 -2.48 11.85
C ASP A 12 -0.10 -2.16 11.46
N PRO A 13 -0.99 -3.16 11.34
CA PRO A 13 -2.37 -2.95 10.91
C PRO A 13 -3.21 -2.14 11.91
N GLY A 14 -2.80 -2.04 13.18
CA GLY A 14 -3.47 -1.22 14.19
C GLY A 14 -3.01 0.24 14.21
N TYR A 15 -1.96 0.57 13.45
CA TYR A 15 -1.40 1.92 13.45
C TYR A 15 -2.21 2.87 12.56
N VAL A 16 -2.82 3.87 13.18
CA VAL A 16 -3.46 5.00 12.50
C VAL A 16 -2.59 6.24 12.68
N PRO A 17 -1.98 6.79 11.60
CA PRO A 17 -1.17 8.00 11.71
C PRO A 17 -2.00 9.18 12.19
N PHE A 18 -1.42 10.08 13.00
CA PHE A 18 -2.07 11.34 13.34
C PHE A 18 -2.38 12.18 12.10
N GLN A 19 -3.42 13.01 12.18
CA GLN A 19 -3.90 13.82 11.04
C GLN A 19 -2.78 14.61 10.34
N GLN A 20 -1.85 15.21 11.11
CA GLN A 20 -0.72 15.96 10.56
C GLN A 20 0.23 15.06 9.72
N ALA A 21 0.46 13.83 10.15
CA ALA A 21 1.29 12.87 9.41
C ALA A 21 0.59 12.44 8.12
N GLN A 22 -0.73 12.24 8.15
CA GLN A 22 -1.51 11.94 6.96
C GLN A 22 -1.45 13.08 5.92
N SER A 23 -1.59 14.33 6.37
CA SER A 23 -1.49 15.50 5.48
C SER A 23 -0.11 15.61 4.82
N LYS A 24 0.98 15.45 5.60
CA LYS A 24 2.35 15.47 5.06
C LYS A 24 2.60 14.34 4.06
N ALA A 25 2.11 13.14 4.35
CA ALA A 25 2.22 12.01 3.43
C ALA A 25 1.47 12.29 2.12
N LYS A 26 0.27 12.87 2.17
CA LYS A 26 -0.49 13.25 0.99
C LYS A 26 0.24 14.30 0.13
N GLU A 27 0.80 15.34 0.75
CA GLU A 27 1.60 16.35 0.05
C GLU A 27 2.82 15.74 -0.64
N LEU A 28 3.53 14.86 0.06
CA LEU A 28 4.67 14.14 -0.51
C LEU A 28 4.24 13.28 -1.71
N LEU A 29 3.20 12.46 -1.56
CA LEU A 29 2.71 11.60 -2.64
C LEU A 29 2.28 12.42 -3.86
N LEU A 30 1.54 13.52 -3.64
CA LEU A 30 1.16 14.45 -4.72
C LEU A 30 2.38 14.98 -5.47
N SER A 31 3.51 15.21 -4.80
CA SER A 31 4.74 15.69 -5.45
C SER A 31 5.49 14.63 -6.27
N LEU A 32 5.20 13.33 -6.07
CA LEU A 32 5.93 12.23 -6.71
C LEU A 32 5.40 11.86 -8.11
N GLY A 33 4.25 12.36 -8.53
CA GLY A 33 3.68 11.96 -9.82
C GLY A 33 2.36 12.62 -10.18
N GLN A 34 1.82 12.22 -11.34
CA GLN A 34 0.50 12.61 -11.81
C GLN A 34 -0.49 11.52 -11.44
N TRP A 35 -1.42 11.84 -10.53
CA TRP A 35 -2.43 10.91 -10.04
C TRP A 35 -3.77 11.25 -10.69
N ASN A 36 -4.18 10.47 -11.70
CA ASN A 36 -5.37 10.76 -12.50
C ASN A 36 -6.65 10.84 -11.65
N ASP A 37 -6.79 9.97 -10.66
CA ASP A 37 -7.94 9.94 -9.73
C ASP A 37 -7.65 10.63 -8.38
N GLY A 38 -6.49 11.29 -8.27
CA GLY A 38 -6.04 11.93 -7.04
C GLY A 38 -5.58 10.94 -5.96
N ILE A 39 -5.50 11.43 -4.72
CA ILE A 39 -5.03 10.67 -3.55
C ILE A 39 -6.07 10.76 -2.44
N SER A 40 -6.50 9.59 -1.96
CA SER A 40 -7.41 9.42 -0.82
C SER A 40 -6.75 8.66 0.33
N SER A 41 -7.29 8.84 1.53
CA SER A 41 -6.92 8.10 2.73
C SER A 41 -8.18 7.46 3.31
N THR A 42 -8.12 6.17 3.61
CA THR A 42 -9.23 5.42 4.19
C THR A 42 -8.74 4.75 5.46
N CYS A 43 -9.48 4.93 6.56
CA CYS A 43 -9.27 4.23 7.82
C CYS A 43 -10.53 3.40 8.08
N TYR A 44 -10.33 2.16 8.51
CA TYR A 44 -11.41 1.25 8.87
C TYR A 44 -11.47 1.13 10.39
N GLU A 45 -12.64 0.83 10.94
CA GLU A 45 -12.84 0.66 12.39
C GLU A 45 -12.16 -0.62 12.90
N GLU A 46 -12.00 -1.61 12.02
CA GLU A 46 -11.39 -2.90 12.30
C GLU A 46 -10.25 -3.17 11.30
N VAL A 47 -9.34 -4.08 11.68
CA VAL A 47 -8.30 -4.56 10.77
C VAL A 47 -8.95 -5.39 9.67
N ILE A 48 -8.74 -4.96 8.41
CA ILE A 48 -9.27 -5.65 7.24
C ILE A 48 -8.15 -6.23 6.37
N PHE A 49 -8.48 -7.26 5.61
CA PHE A 49 -7.64 -7.74 4.52
C PHE A 49 -7.90 -6.89 3.27
N VAL A 50 -6.81 -6.39 2.65
CA VAL A 50 -6.88 -5.62 1.41
C VAL A 50 -6.45 -6.52 0.25
N ASP A 51 -7.43 -6.98 -0.52
CA ASP A 51 -7.21 -7.86 -1.67
C ASP A 51 -6.54 -7.10 -2.84
N GLN A 52 -5.52 -7.69 -3.46
CA GLN A 52 -4.78 -7.12 -4.60
C GLN A 52 -5.54 -7.21 -5.94
N GLY A 53 -6.72 -7.83 -5.94
CA GLY A 53 -7.46 -8.20 -7.14
C GLY A 53 -6.85 -9.40 -7.86
N GLU A 54 -7.33 -9.63 -9.07
CA GLU A 54 -6.94 -10.80 -9.89
C GLU A 54 -5.57 -10.63 -10.58
N SER A 55 -4.98 -9.43 -10.54
CA SER A 55 -3.72 -9.10 -11.23
C SER A 55 -2.50 -9.22 -10.31
N PHE A 56 -2.27 -10.41 -9.77
CA PHE A 56 -1.02 -10.69 -9.04
C PHE A 56 0.13 -10.87 -10.03
N GLU A 57 1.10 -9.95 -10.02
CA GLU A 57 2.29 -10.04 -10.86
C GLU A 57 3.49 -10.57 -10.07
N CYS A 58 3.86 -9.89 -8.97
CA CYS A 58 4.96 -10.27 -8.11
C CYS A 58 4.87 -9.58 -6.73
N ILE A 59 5.67 -10.04 -5.78
CA ILE A 59 5.97 -9.33 -4.53
C ILE A 59 7.48 -9.07 -4.54
N THR A 60 7.91 -7.83 -4.31
CA THR A 60 9.35 -7.50 -4.24
C THR A 60 9.72 -6.88 -2.91
N CYS A 61 10.93 -7.17 -2.44
CA CYS A 61 11.46 -6.54 -1.23
C CYS A 61 11.91 -5.10 -1.55
N PRO A 62 11.38 -4.07 -0.87
CA PRO A 62 11.78 -2.69 -1.13
C PRO A 62 13.24 -2.38 -0.70
N LYS A 63 13.87 -3.28 0.07
CA LYS A 63 15.26 -3.11 0.53
C LYS A 63 16.30 -3.64 -0.46
N CYS A 64 16.05 -4.78 -1.09
CA CYS A 64 17.04 -5.44 -1.96
C CYS A 64 16.54 -5.71 -3.39
N GLY A 65 15.26 -5.48 -3.68
CA GLY A 65 14.65 -5.74 -4.98
C GLY A 65 14.42 -7.22 -5.30
N ALA A 66 14.71 -8.13 -4.35
CA ALA A 66 14.46 -9.55 -4.57
C ALA A 66 12.94 -9.83 -4.67
N GLU A 67 12.56 -10.66 -5.63
CA GLU A 67 11.21 -11.19 -5.73
C GLU A 67 10.97 -12.23 -4.63
N LEU A 68 9.83 -12.11 -3.94
CA LEU A 68 9.41 -13.00 -2.87
C LEU A 68 8.42 -14.02 -3.44
N ASP A 69 8.85 -15.28 -3.49
CA ASP A 69 7.97 -16.40 -3.84
C ASP A 69 7.07 -16.76 -2.64
N MET A 70 5.77 -16.86 -2.87
CA MET A 70 4.77 -17.28 -1.89
C MET A 70 5.05 -18.69 -1.31
N GLY A 71 5.78 -19.54 -2.04
CA GLY A 71 6.22 -20.86 -1.53
C GLY A 71 7.12 -20.79 -0.28
N ASN A 72 7.82 -19.68 -0.06
CA ASN A 72 8.74 -19.48 1.07
C ASN A 72 8.15 -18.66 2.22
N LEU A 73 6.95 -18.08 2.07
CA LEU A 73 6.33 -17.20 3.07
C LEU A 73 5.42 -17.93 4.07
N ILE A 74 5.12 -19.21 3.86
CA ILE A 74 4.18 -20.01 4.70
C ILE A 74 4.91 -20.84 5.78
N GLN A 75 6.21 -20.64 5.98
CA GLN A 75 7.01 -21.37 7.00
C GLN A 75 7.42 -20.52 8.23
N MET A 76 6.84 -19.33 8.42
CA MET A 76 7.09 -18.49 9.60
C MET A 76 5.90 -18.46 10.56
#